data_AF-X1KUK7-F1
#
_entry.id   AF-X1KUK7-F1
#
_cell.length_a   1.000
_cell.length_b   1.000
_cell.length_c   1.000
_cell.angle_alpha   90.00
_cell.angle_beta   90.00
_cell.angle_gamma   90.00
#
_symmetry.space_group_name_H-M   'P 1'
#
loop_
_entity.id
_entity.type
_entity.pdbx_description
1 polymer ?
#
loop_
_entity_poly.entity_id
_entity_poly.type
_entity_poly.pdbx_seq_one_letter_code
_entity_poly.pdbx_strand_id
1 'polypeptide(L)'
;EIIPQITGQIAFEGARKRAGIVDFRFHNLRHTFASHLVMAGVDLKTVQELLGHKSFEMSLRYAHLSPEHKKAPLDILCKRLVRNPNGPHGEAREKYQGQLTVLE
;
A
#
# COMPACT_ATOMS: atom_id res chain seq x y z
N GLU A 1 38.18 28.50 -0.23
CA GLU A 1 36.70 28.52 -0.22
C GLU A 1 36.17 27.33 0.56
N ILE A 2 35.47 27.59 1.67
CA ILE A 2 34.75 26.56 2.41
C ILE A 2 33.33 26.55 1.85
N ILE A 3 33.03 25.61 0.96
CA ILE A 3 31.66 25.35 0.53
C ILE A 3 30.90 24.93 1.79
N PRO A 4 29.92 25.71 2.28
CA PRO A 4 29.13 25.28 3.41
C PRO A 4 28.39 24.04 2.93
N GLN A 5 28.64 22.90 3.56
CA GLN A 5 27.78 21.74 3.36
C GLN A 5 26.40 22.18 3.84
N ILE A 6 25.52 22.59 2.91
CA ILE A 6 24.12 22.88 3.20
C ILE A 6 23.50 21.52 3.47
N THR A 7 23.75 21.03 4.69
CA THR A 7 23.31 19.74 5.18
C THR A 7 21.79 19.77 5.11
N GLY A 8 21.14 18.76 4.51
CA GLY A 8 19.68 18.72 4.33
C GLY A 8 18.86 18.98 5.60
N GLN A 9 19.47 18.81 6.78
CA GLN A 9 18.94 19.24 8.08
C GLN A 9 18.63 20.74 8.17
N ILE A 10 19.48 21.64 7.64
CA ILE A 10 19.25 23.09 7.71
C ILE A 10 18.04 23.48 6.86
N ALA A 11 17.94 22.93 5.65
CA ALA A 11 16.81 23.16 4.76
C ALA A 11 15.49 22.62 5.36
N PHE A 12 15.54 21.43 5.97
CA PHE A 12 14.39 20.83 6.65
C PHE A 12 13.96 21.62 7.89
N GLU A 13 14.90 22.05 8.73
CA GLU A 13 14.59 22.82 9.94
C GLU A 13 13.98 24.18 9.56
N GLY A 14 14.52 24.82 8.51
CA GLY A 14 13.94 26.04 7.95
C GLY A 14 12.51 25.82 7.40
N ALA A 15 12.27 24.72 6.69
CA ALA A 15 10.94 24.37 6.20
C ALA A 15 9.96 24.05 7.34
N ARG A 16 10.41 23.30 8.36
CA ARG A 16 9.63 22.96 9.56
C ARG A 16 9.20 24.21 10.32
N LYS A 17 10.13 25.15 10.51
CA LYS A 17 9.86 26.44 11.17
C LYS A 17 8.86 27.28 10.40
N ARG A 18 8.96 27.33 9.05
CA ARG A 18 7.97 28.03 8.21
C ARG A 18 6.59 27.37 8.22
N ALA A 19 6.54 26.04 8.27
CA ALA A 19 5.29 25.29 8.36
C ALA A 19 4.63 25.37 9.74
N GLY A 20 5.33 25.87 10.77
CA GLY A 20 4.79 26.01 12.13
C GLY A 20 4.55 24.69 12.86
N ILE A 21 5.16 23.59 12.40
CA ILE A 21 4.91 22.25 12.94
C ILE A 21 5.91 21.94 14.06
N VAL A 22 5.41 21.66 15.25
CA VAL A 22 6.19 21.27 16.44
C VAL A 22 6.32 19.74 16.46
N ASP A 23 7.51 19.24 16.85
CA ASP A 23 7.84 17.79 16.93
C ASP A 23 7.77 16.99 15.60
N PHE A 24 8.01 17.65 14.47
CA PHE A 24 8.14 16.96 13.18
C PHE A 24 9.58 16.49 12.92
N ARG A 25 9.76 15.19 12.64
CA ARG A 25 11.07 14.56 12.34
C ARG A 25 11.12 14.04 10.91
N PHE A 26 12.32 13.87 10.37
CA PHE A 26 12.53 13.29 9.04
C PHE A 26 11.89 11.90 8.84
N HIS A 27 11.77 11.09 9.90
CA HIS A 27 11.09 9.80 9.82
C HIS A 27 9.59 9.93 9.54
N ASN A 28 8.96 11.04 9.93
CA ASN A 28 7.54 11.29 9.65
C ASN A 28 7.32 11.45 8.14
N LEU A 29 8.26 12.05 7.40
CA LEU A 29 8.18 12.11 5.94
C LEU A 29 8.18 10.71 5.30
N ARG A 30 9.01 9.79 5.82
CA ARG A 30 9.00 8.39 5.36
C ARG A 30 7.68 7.70 5.67
N HIS A 31 7.10 7.95 6.85
CA HIS A 31 5.78 7.44 7.20
C HIS A 31 4.67 7.98 6.28
N THR A 32 4.68 9.28 6.01
CA THR A 32 3.73 9.92 5.09
C THR A 32 3.87 9.33 3.69
N PHE A 33 5.08 9.27 3.14
CA PHE A 33 5.33 8.71 1.81
C PHE A 33 4.83 7.26 1.68
N ALA A 34 5.17 6.39 2.64
CA ALA A 34 4.71 5.01 2.66
C ALA A 34 3.19 4.89 2.73
N SER A 35 2.56 5.69 3.59
CA SER A 35 1.10 5.70 3.77
C SER A 35 0.39 6.10 2.48
N HIS A 36 0.86 7.16 1.81
CA HIS A 36 0.28 7.61 0.55
C HIS A 36 0.41 6.57 -0.57
N LEU A 37 1.54 5.88 -0.68
CA LEU A 37 1.72 4.84 -1.69
C LEU A 37 0.77 3.66 -1.46
N VAL A 38 0.66 3.19 -0.22
CA VAL A 38 -0.23 2.08 0.10
C VAL A 38 -1.70 2.46 -0.10
N MET A 39 -2.09 3.68 0.29
CA MET A 39 -3.43 4.21 0.03
C MET A 39 -3.72 4.37 -1.47
N ALA A 40 -2.71 4.68 -2.29
CA ALA A 40 -2.83 4.78 -3.74
C ALA A 40 -2.94 3.41 -4.45
N GLY A 41 -2.88 2.31 -3.71
CA GLY A 41 -3.00 0.98 -4.29
C GLY A 41 -1.66 0.31 -4.62
N VAL A 42 -0.53 0.85 -4.16
CA VAL A 42 0.79 0.25 -4.45
C VAL A 42 1.04 -0.94 -3.52
N ASP A 43 1.59 -2.01 -4.09
CA ASP A 43 1.95 -3.23 -3.36
C ASP A 43 3.01 -2.96 -2.27
N LEU A 44 2.86 -3.61 -1.11
CA LEU A 44 3.75 -3.44 0.05
C LEU A 44 5.20 -3.80 -0.22
N LYS A 45 5.48 -4.75 -1.11
CA LYS A 45 6.82 -5.11 -1.55
C LYS A 45 7.43 -4.00 -2.39
N THR A 46 6.67 -3.40 -3.30
CA THR A 46 7.12 -2.23 -4.06
C THR A 46 7.39 -1.05 -3.13
N VAL A 47 6.52 -0.80 -2.15
CA VAL A 47 6.74 0.23 -1.13
C VAL A 47 8.00 -0.05 -0.29
N GLN A 48 8.27 -1.32 0.05
CA GLN A 48 9.49 -1.72 0.74
C GLN A 48 10.76 -1.40 -0.06
N GLU A 49 10.76 -1.72 -1.36
CA GLU A 49 11.87 -1.48 -2.27
C GLU A 49 12.13 0.03 -2.44
N LEU A 50 11.07 0.83 -2.61
CA LEU A 50 11.17 2.29 -2.72
C LEU A 50 11.69 2.97 -1.44
N LEU A 51 11.36 2.43 -0.28
CA LEU A 51 11.83 2.94 1.02
C LEU A 51 13.20 2.38 1.43
N GLY A 52 13.71 1.35 0.75
CA GLY A 52 14.95 0.65 1.12
C GLY A 52 14.86 -0.04 2.48
N HIS A 53 13.68 -0.51 2.87
CA HIS A 53 13.47 -1.18 4.16
C HIS A 53 14.16 -2.55 4.19
N LYS A 54 15.15 -2.69 5.07
CA LYS A 54 15.91 -3.94 5.28
C LYS A 54 15.05 -5.13 5.71
N SER A 55 13.94 -4.88 6.42
CA SER A 55 12.98 -5.90 6.85
C SER A 55 11.59 -5.54 6.35
N PHE A 56 10.85 -6.54 5.88
CA PHE A 56 9.46 -6.41 5.46
C PHE A 56 8.53 -6.01 6.62
N GLU A 57 8.93 -6.32 7.86
CA GLU A 57 8.20 -5.96 9.08
C GLU A 57 8.01 -4.44 9.24
N MET A 58 8.97 -3.63 8.76
CA MET A 58 8.84 -2.18 8.75
C MET A 58 7.76 -1.69 7.79
N SER A 59 7.56 -2.40 6.67
CA SER A 59 6.53 -2.08 5.68
C SER A 59 5.15 -2.62 6.07
N LEU A 60 5.09 -3.75 6.79
CA LEU A 60 3.82 -4.32 7.30
C LEU A 60 3.02 -3.33 8.15
N ARG A 61 3.68 -2.36 8.79
CA ARG A 61 2.99 -1.27 9.53
C ARG A 61 1.97 -0.53 8.66
N TYR A 62 2.17 -0.44 7.35
CA TYR A 62 1.25 0.26 6.44
C TYR A 62 0.22 -0.66 5.78
N ALA A 63 0.29 -1.98 5.99
CA ALA A 63 -0.56 -2.93 5.26
C ALA A 63 -2.06 -2.70 5.46
N HIS A 64 -2.44 -2.15 6.61
CA HIS A 64 -3.83 -1.82 6.93
C HIS A 64 -4.39 -0.62 6.15
N LEU A 65 -3.52 0.21 5.56
CA LEU A 65 -3.93 1.37 4.74
C LEU A 65 -4.26 0.98 3.30
N SER A 66 -4.01 -0.28 2.95
CA SER A 66 -4.20 -0.79 1.60
C SER A 66 -5.70 -0.85 1.31
N PRO A 67 -6.21 -0.10 0.31
CA PRO A 67 -7.59 -0.22 -0.11
C PRO A 67 -7.81 -1.65 -0.59
N GLU A 68 -8.99 -2.22 -0.31
CA GLU A 68 -9.45 -3.60 -0.53
C GLU A 68 -8.88 -4.38 -1.75
N HIS A 69 -7.57 -4.66 -1.76
CA HIS A 69 -6.87 -5.41 -2.81
C HIS A 69 -7.30 -6.87 -2.86
N LYS A 70 -8.20 -7.29 -1.98
CA LYS A 70 -8.79 -8.62 -2.00
C LYS A 70 -9.78 -8.80 -3.15
N LYS A 71 -10.39 -7.72 -3.66
CA LYS A 71 -11.44 -7.81 -4.70
C LYS A 71 -10.89 -8.17 -6.08
N ALA A 72 -9.77 -7.57 -6.49
CA ALA A 72 -9.22 -7.78 -7.84
C ALA A 72 -8.66 -9.21 -8.10
N PRO A 73 -7.86 -9.82 -7.20
CA PRO A 73 -7.40 -11.20 -7.38
C PRO A 73 -8.54 -12.21 -7.32
N LEU A 74 -9.53 -11.96 -6.44
CA LEU A 74 -10.70 -12.81 -6.31
C LEU A 74 -11.56 -12.75 -7.59
N ASP A 75 -11.74 -11.57 -8.17
CA ASP A 75 -12.45 -11.41 -9.45
C ASP A 75 -11.73 -12.15 -10.60
N ILE A 76 -10.39 -12.08 -10.66
CA ILE A 76 -9.61 -12.86 -11.63
C ILE A 76 -9.79 -14.37 -11.42
N LEU A 77 -9.75 -14.84 -10.17
CA LEU A 77 -9.96 -16.25 -9.82
C LEU A 77 -11.37 -16.70 -10.16
N CYS A 78 -12.40 -15.93 -9.79
CA CYS A 78 -13.80 -16.19 -10.14
C CYS A 78 -13.98 -16.26 -11.66
N LYS A 79 -13.42 -15.32 -12.43
CA LYS A 79 -13.45 -15.34 -13.91
C LYS A 79 -12.72 -16.53 -14.52
N ARG A 80 -11.71 -17.09 -13.85
CA ARG A 80 -10.97 -18.28 -14.29
C ARG A 80 -11.77 -19.55 -14.03
N LEU A 81 -12.42 -19.64 -12.87
CA LEU A 81 -13.25 -20.78 -12.48
C LEU A 81 -14.53 -20.86 -13.31
N VAL A 82 -15.20 -19.72 -13.57
CA VAL A 82 -16.42 -19.67 -14.41
C VAL A 82 -16.14 -20.04 -15.87
N ARG A 83 -14.94 -19.78 -16.38
CA ARG A 83 -14.54 -20.10 -17.77
C ARG A 83 -14.17 -21.57 -18.01
N ASN A 84 -13.99 -22.38 -16.97
CA ASN A 84 -13.70 -23.81 -17.13
C ASN A 84 -14.88 -24.65 -16.62
N PRO A 85 -15.86 -24.99 -17.47
CA PRO A 85 -16.99 -25.84 -17.09
C PRO A 85 -16.59 -27.29 -16.72
N ASN A 86 -15.33 -27.71 -16.96
CA ASN A 86 -14.80 -29.05 -16.68
C ASN A 86 -13.59 -29.04 -15.73
N GLY A 87 -13.42 -27.99 -14.91
CA GLY A 87 -12.38 -27.96 -13.87
C GLY A 87 -12.67 -28.97 -12.76
N PRO A 88 -11.66 -29.36 -11.95
CA PRO A 88 -11.78 -30.42 -10.93
C PRO A 88 -12.76 -30.12 -9.77
N HIS A 89 -13.48 -29.00 -9.81
CA HIS A 89 -14.50 -28.59 -8.83
C HIS A 89 -15.83 -28.24 -9.51
N GLY A 90 -16.40 -29.17 -10.29
CA GLY A 90 -17.71 -29.04 -10.92
C GLY A 90 -18.90 -28.85 -9.95
N GLU A 91 -18.67 -28.94 -8.64
CA GLU A 91 -19.70 -28.87 -7.59
C GLU A 91 -19.89 -27.47 -6.97
N ALA A 92 -19.04 -26.48 -7.28
CA ALA A 92 -19.07 -25.19 -6.59
C ALA A 92 -20.09 -24.17 -7.15
N ARG A 93 -20.78 -24.47 -8.27
CA ARG A 93 -21.69 -23.54 -8.94
C ARG A 93 -22.94 -23.20 -8.12
N GLU A 94 -23.42 -24.11 -7.29
CA GLU A 94 -24.70 -23.93 -6.58
C GLU A 94 -24.55 -23.10 -5.29
N LYS A 95 -23.35 -23.06 -4.69
CA LYS A 95 -23.14 -22.41 -3.38
C LYS A 95 -22.92 -20.90 -3.43
N TYR A 96 -22.38 -20.37 -4.53
CA TYR A 96 -22.05 -18.94 -4.67
C TYR A 96 -23.09 -18.14 -5.47
N GLN A 97 -24.03 -18.81 -6.13
CA GLN A 97 -25.08 -18.14 -6.90
C GLN A 97 -26.08 -17.38 -6.00
N GLY A 98 -26.21 -17.77 -4.72
CA GLY A 98 -27.03 -17.08 -3.72
C GLY A 98 -26.37 -15.88 -3.03
N GLN A 99 -25.07 -15.59 -3.26
CA GLN A 99 -24.39 -14.43 -2.66
C GLN A 99 -24.28 -13.22 -3.60
N LEU A 100 -24.60 -13.38 -4.89
CA LEU A 100 -24.53 -12.29 -5.86
C LEU A 100 -25.84 -11.47 -5.95
N THR A 101 -26.92 -11.88 -5.29
CA THR A 101 -28.25 -11.25 -5.36
C THR A 101 -28.54 -10.22 -4.26
N VAL A 102 -27.53 -9.71 -3.53
CA VAL A 102 -27.74 -8.71 -2.46
C VAL A 102 -27.08 -7.35 -2.76
N LEU A 103 -26.73 -7.10 -4.03
CA LEU A 103 -26.21 -5.81 -4.50
C LEU A 103 -27.04 -5.31 -5.69
N GLU A 104 -28.37 -5.35 -5.55
CA GLU A 104 -29.29 -4.44 -6.26
C GLU A 104 -29.91 -3.49 -5.23
#